data_AF-A0A2D3PV62-F1
#
_entry.id   AF-A0A2D3PV62-F1
#
_cell.length_a   1.000
_cell.length_b   1.000
_cell.length_c   1.000
_cell.angle_alpha   90.00
_cell.angle_beta   90.00
_cell.angle_gamma   90.00
#
_symmetry.space_group_name_H-M   'P 1'
#
loop_
_entity.id
_entity.type
_entity.pdbx_description
1 polymer ?
#
loop_
_entity_poly.entity_id
_entity_poly.type
_entity_poly.pdbx_seq_one_letter_code
_entity_poly.pdbx_strand_id
1 'polypeptide(L)'
;MKKIFISLVSLLVFTSCVLHIYNFSSINYRNDKISIDTNLLNSQKENSPLDYIWISDKRSHVGNNHRIKILSPTIKIISNSKEYILNTNPNSEVISVYKQGVIITDDFKAYIGKVQLDDGTIIDIPPLSFKKTVYVERYSVISDTINVGGRGKEIFSGTVEDYKKQKK
;
A
#
# COMPACT_ATOMS: atom_id res chain seq x y z
N MET A 1 -20.46 -40.79 21.12
CA MET A 1 -20.34 -39.93 19.92
C MET A 1 -20.87 -38.50 20.08
N LYS A 2 -21.78 -38.18 21.03
CA LYS A 2 -22.25 -36.79 21.27
C LYS A 2 -21.17 -35.82 21.82
N LYS A 3 -20.21 -36.30 22.62
CA LYS A 3 -19.20 -35.42 23.27
C LYS A 3 -18.12 -34.89 22.30
N ILE A 4 -17.80 -35.63 21.24
CA ILE A 4 -16.78 -35.23 20.25
C ILE A 4 -17.31 -34.14 19.30
N PHE A 5 -18.61 -34.20 18.96
CA PHE A 5 -19.26 -33.22 18.08
C PHE A 5 -19.36 -31.82 18.71
N ILE A 6 -19.67 -31.74 20.02
CA ILE A 6 -19.73 -30.46 20.75
C ILE A 6 -18.34 -29.82 20.86
N SER A 7 -17.29 -30.64 21.02
CA SER A 7 -15.91 -30.15 21.08
C SER A 7 -15.45 -29.51 19.76
N LEU A 8 -15.76 -30.15 18.61
CA LEU A 8 -15.39 -29.64 17.30
C LEU A 8 -16.15 -28.35 16.93
N VAL A 9 -17.44 -28.26 17.29
CA VAL A 9 -18.24 -27.03 17.15
C VAL A 9 -17.75 -25.93 18.10
N SER A 10 -17.27 -26.28 19.30
CA SER A 10 -16.65 -25.32 20.24
C SER A 10 -15.28 -24.80 19.76
N LEU A 11 -14.55 -25.57 18.95
CA LEU A 11 -13.25 -25.13 18.42
C LEU A 11 -13.41 -24.10 17.30
N LEU A 12 -14.49 -24.19 16.52
CA LEU A 12 -14.82 -23.26 15.44
C LEU A 12 -15.35 -21.90 15.92
N VAL A 13 -15.90 -21.81 17.15
CA VAL A 13 -16.49 -20.56 17.70
C VAL A 13 -15.46 -19.56 18.26
N PHE A 14 -14.18 -19.92 18.38
CA PHE A 14 -13.16 -19.05 19.03
C PHE A 14 -11.96 -18.67 18.15
N THR A 15 -11.89 -19.08 16.89
CA THR A 15 -10.77 -18.68 16.02
C THR A 15 -11.01 -17.29 15.44
N SER A 16 -10.76 -16.25 16.24
CA SER A 16 -10.62 -14.90 15.69
C SER A 16 -9.30 -14.84 14.92
N CYS A 17 -9.36 -14.65 13.60
CA CYS A 17 -8.16 -14.41 12.80
C CYS A 17 -7.79 -12.93 12.90
N VAL A 18 -6.48 -12.65 12.91
CA VAL A 18 -5.96 -11.28 12.80
C VAL A 18 -5.33 -11.16 11.44
N LEU A 19 -5.83 -10.22 10.63
CA LEU A 19 -5.30 -9.90 9.32
C LEU A 19 -4.36 -8.70 9.46
N HIS A 20 -3.20 -8.79 8.82
CA HIS A 20 -2.25 -7.69 8.66
C HIS A 20 -2.19 -7.29 7.20
N ILE A 21 -2.36 -6.00 6.93
CA ILE A 21 -2.21 -5.42 5.60
C ILE A 21 -1.13 -4.36 5.68
N TYR A 22 0.02 -4.65 5.09
CA TYR A 22 1.17 -3.79 4.98
C TYR A 22 1.08 -2.94 3.71
N ASN A 23 1.58 -1.72 3.79
CA ASN A 23 1.77 -0.85 2.65
C ASN A 23 2.96 0.10 2.90
N PHE A 24 3.31 0.89 1.89
CA PHE A 24 4.06 2.12 2.09
C PHE A 24 3.11 3.32 1.98
N SER A 25 3.33 4.35 2.79
CA SER A 25 2.53 5.56 2.77
C SER A 25 3.43 6.77 2.78
N SER A 26 3.17 7.71 1.88
CA SER A 26 3.91 8.98 1.86
C SER A 26 3.52 9.81 3.09
N ILE A 27 4.51 10.32 3.80
CA ILE A 27 4.30 11.15 5.00
C ILE A 27 4.33 12.65 4.71
N ASN A 28 4.79 13.05 3.51
CA ASN A 28 5.07 14.43 3.16
C ASN A 28 4.47 14.86 1.83
N TYR A 29 3.55 14.07 1.25
CA TYR A 29 2.89 14.41 0.01
C TYR A 29 1.43 14.76 0.21
N ARG A 30 1.05 15.97 -0.24
CA ARG A 30 -0.35 16.37 -0.38
C ARG A 30 -0.48 17.22 -1.63
N ASN A 31 -1.33 16.77 -2.55
CA ASN A 31 -1.67 17.48 -3.77
C ASN A 31 -3.17 17.32 -4.02
N ASP A 32 -3.81 18.36 -4.53
CA ASP A 32 -5.25 18.40 -4.83
C ASP A 32 -5.60 17.76 -6.18
N LYS A 33 -4.65 17.71 -7.11
CA LYS A 33 -4.84 17.19 -8.48
C LYS A 33 -4.43 15.73 -8.65
N ILE A 34 -3.40 15.26 -7.95
CA ILE A 34 -2.89 13.89 -8.10
C ILE A 34 -2.79 13.13 -6.78
N SER A 35 -2.89 11.80 -6.86
CA SER A 35 -2.55 10.85 -5.79
C SER A 35 -1.29 10.09 -6.16
N ILE A 36 -0.52 9.67 -5.15
CA ILE A 36 0.65 8.82 -5.31
C ILE A 36 0.52 7.68 -4.32
N ASP A 37 0.30 6.50 -4.84
CA ASP A 37 0.03 5.29 -4.10
C ASP A 37 1.10 4.23 -4.40
N THR A 38 1.26 3.28 -3.48
CA THR A 38 2.20 2.17 -3.65
C THR A 38 1.48 0.85 -3.50
N ASN A 39 2.07 -0.20 -4.07
CA ASN A 39 1.64 -1.56 -3.81
C ASN A 39 2.83 -2.46 -3.48
N LEU A 40 2.58 -3.46 -2.64
CA LEU A 40 3.52 -4.53 -2.33
C LEU A 40 3.22 -5.75 -3.19
N LEU A 41 4.24 -6.58 -3.42
CA LEU A 41 4.05 -7.85 -4.12
C LEU A 41 3.07 -8.78 -3.36
N ASN A 42 3.06 -8.67 -2.03
CA ASN A 42 2.11 -9.32 -1.15
C ASN A 42 1.91 -8.47 0.11
N SER A 43 0.80 -7.73 0.17
CA SER A 43 0.48 -6.86 1.29
C SER A 43 0.23 -7.59 2.62
N GLN A 44 0.11 -8.93 2.65
CA GLN A 44 -0.05 -9.67 3.91
C GLN A 44 1.29 -10.09 4.53
N LYS A 45 2.41 -9.85 3.84
CA LYS A 45 3.76 -10.16 4.33
C LYS A 45 4.50 -8.88 4.65
N GLU A 46 4.95 -8.74 5.90
CA GLU A 46 5.70 -7.57 6.34
C GLU A 46 6.89 -7.33 5.39
N ASN A 47 7.76 -8.31 5.18
CA ASN A 47 8.95 -8.15 4.34
C ASN A 47 8.69 -8.26 2.82
N SER A 48 7.46 -8.03 2.38
CA SER A 48 7.17 -8.00 0.94
C SER A 48 7.84 -6.80 0.28
N PRO A 49 8.46 -6.98 -0.89
CA PRO A 49 9.05 -5.87 -1.63
C PRO A 49 7.97 -4.95 -2.20
N LEU A 50 8.33 -3.67 -2.36
CA LEU A 50 7.60 -2.70 -3.17
C LEU A 50 7.48 -3.20 -4.61
N ASP A 51 6.25 -3.42 -5.07
CA ASP A 51 5.96 -3.86 -6.43
C ASP A 51 5.98 -2.67 -7.39
N TYR A 52 5.21 -1.62 -7.09
CA TYR A 52 5.15 -0.42 -7.91
C TYR A 52 4.77 0.85 -7.13
N ILE A 53 5.05 1.99 -7.74
CA ILE A 53 4.50 3.31 -7.40
C ILE A 53 3.51 3.70 -8.51
N TRP A 54 2.30 4.11 -8.15
CA TRP A 54 1.26 4.55 -9.09
C TRP A 54 0.90 6.01 -8.81
N ILE A 55 0.87 6.81 -9.87
CA ILE A 55 0.50 8.22 -9.83
C ILE A 55 -0.84 8.37 -10.57
N SER A 56 -1.91 8.74 -9.87
CA SER A 56 -3.24 8.85 -10.46
C SER A 56 -3.77 10.29 -10.46
N ASP A 57 -4.54 10.63 -11.49
CA ASP A 57 -5.27 11.90 -11.55
C ASP A 57 -6.55 11.80 -10.72
N LYS A 58 -6.73 12.71 -9.76
CA LYS A 58 -7.89 12.70 -8.86
C LYS A 58 -9.21 13.07 -9.54
N ARG A 59 -9.17 13.60 -10.75
CA ARG A 59 -10.36 13.82 -11.59
C ARG A 59 -10.91 12.52 -12.17
N SER A 60 -10.07 11.47 -12.25
CA SER A 60 -10.45 10.18 -12.79
C SER A 60 -11.53 9.51 -11.94
N HIS A 61 -12.52 8.94 -12.62
CA HIS A 61 -13.60 8.17 -12.02
C HIS A 61 -14.12 7.12 -13.01
N VAL A 62 -15.00 6.24 -12.55
CA VAL A 62 -15.58 5.18 -13.39
C VAL A 62 -16.24 5.80 -14.63
N GLY A 63 -15.76 5.42 -15.81
CA GLY A 63 -16.25 5.92 -17.09
C GLY A 63 -15.51 7.14 -17.64
N ASN A 64 -14.65 7.79 -16.86
CA ASN A 64 -13.80 8.89 -17.32
C ASN A 64 -12.42 8.82 -16.66
N ASN A 65 -11.44 8.30 -17.41
CA ASN A 65 -10.07 8.14 -16.95
C ASN A 65 -9.20 9.25 -17.55
N HIS A 66 -8.69 10.12 -16.68
CA HIS A 66 -7.67 11.10 -17.02
C HIS A 66 -6.29 10.46 -16.95
N ARG A 67 -5.45 10.75 -17.94
CA ARG A 67 -4.11 10.16 -18.05
C ARG A 67 -3.04 11.07 -17.47
N ILE A 68 -2.04 10.45 -16.83
CA ILE A 68 -0.82 11.13 -16.41
C ILE A 68 0.38 10.63 -17.23
N LYS A 69 1.19 11.57 -17.69
CA LYS A 69 2.49 11.31 -18.31
C LYS A 69 3.62 11.63 -17.33
N ILE A 70 4.46 10.65 -17.04
CA ILE A 70 5.70 10.88 -16.30
C ILE A 70 6.73 11.46 -17.27
N LEU A 71 7.23 12.67 -16.98
CA LEU A 71 8.14 13.38 -17.88
C LEU A 71 9.60 12.97 -17.66
N SER A 72 9.94 12.51 -16.46
CA SER A 72 11.27 11.98 -16.16
C SER A 72 11.43 10.58 -16.77
N PRO A 73 12.42 10.31 -17.64
CA PRO A 73 12.65 8.98 -18.22
C PRO A 73 13.15 7.95 -17.18
N THR A 74 13.71 8.45 -16.09
CA THR A 74 14.11 7.67 -14.93
C THR A 74 13.67 8.36 -13.65
N ILE A 75 13.47 7.58 -12.59
CA ILE A 75 13.32 8.09 -11.23
C ILE A 75 14.41 7.52 -10.34
N LYS A 76 14.62 8.16 -9.19
CA LYS A 76 15.53 7.69 -8.16
C LYS A 76 14.77 7.24 -6.91
N ILE A 77 15.15 6.09 -6.37
CA ILE A 77 14.76 5.64 -5.02
C ILE A 77 16.02 5.54 -4.14
N ILE A 78 15.92 6.02 -2.91
CA ILE A 78 16.94 5.81 -1.87
C ILE A 78 16.32 5.01 -0.73
N SER A 79 16.88 3.84 -0.43
CA SER A 79 16.47 3.00 0.71
C SER A 79 17.71 2.41 1.35
N ASN A 80 17.78 2.41 2.69
CA ASN A 80 18.94 1.92 3.45
C ASN A 80 20.30 2.44 2.92
N SER A 81 20.38 3.74 2.61
CA SER A 81 21.57 4.40 2.04
C SER A 81 22.03 3.87 0.67
N LYS A 82 21.24 3.00 0.03
CA LYS A 82 21.45 2.56 -1.36
C LYS A 82 20.60 3.39 -2.30
N GLU A 83 21.18 3.75 -3.43
CA GLU A 83 20.52 4.46 -4.51
C GLU A 83 20.13 3.48 -5.63
N TYR A 84 18.92 3.63 -6.14
CA TYR A 84 18.37 2.85 -7.23
C TYR A 84 17.83 3.79 -8.29
N ILE A 85 18.17 3.53 -9.56
CA ILE A 85 17.63 4.24 -10.71
C ILE A 85 16.65 3.29 -11.40
N LEU A 86 15.41 3.76 -11.58
CA LEU A 86 14.35 3.00 -12.23
C LEU A 86 13.97 3.67 -13.53
N ASN A 87 13.76 2.89 -14.58
CA ASN A 87 13.21 3.41 -15.83
C ASN A 87 11.71 3.67 -15.65
N THR A 88 11.22 4.74 -16.27
CA THR A 88 9.79 5.01 -16.39
C THR A 88 9.31 4.62 -17.77
N ASN A 89 7.98 4.50 -17.91
CA ASN A 89 7.35 4.41 -19.22
C ASN A 89 6.49 5.67 -19.38
N PRO A 90 6.77 6.52 -20.39
CA PRO A 90 6.01 7.76 -20.58
C PRO A 90 4.53 7.51 -20.92
N ASN A 91 4.16 6.29 -21.29
CA ASN A 91 2.78 5.88 -21.57
C ASN A 91 2.12 5.17 -20.37
N SER A 92 2.75 5.20 -19.19
CA SER A 92 2.29 4.53 -17.98
C SER A 92 2.32 5.48 -16.80
N GLU A 93 1.27 5.40 -15.99
CA GLU A 93 1.14 6.05 -14.69
C GLU A 93 1.83 5.26 -13.57
N VAL A 94 2.20 4.02 -13.88
CA VAL A 94 2.78 3.05 -12.97
C VAL A 94 4.27 2.92 -13.24
N ILE A 95 5.07 3.12 -12.19
CA ILE A 95 6.50 2.86 -12.16
C ILE A 95 6.70 1.51 -11.47
N SER A 96 7.00 0.47 -12.26
CA SER A 96 7.33 -0.85 -11.71
C SER A 96 8.68 -0.81 -10.99
N VAL A 97 8.76 -1.36 -9.79
CA VAL A 97 9.99 -1.42 -8.98
C VAL A 97 10.52 -2.85 -8.98
N TYR A 98 9.74 -3.78 -8.44
CA TYR A 98 10.16 -5.18 -8.29
C TYR A 98 10.48 -5.86 -9.63
N LYS A 99 9.67 -5.60 -10.67
CA LYS A 99 9.90 -6.14 -12.03
C LYS A 99 11.21 -5.68 -12.66
N GLN A 100 11.80 -4.58 -12.19
CA GLN A 100 13.11 -4.10 -12.65
C GLN A 100 14.28 -4.71 -11.84
N GLY A 101 14.01 -5.68 -10.96
CA GLY A 101 15.03 -6.34 -10.12
C GLY A 101 15.42 -5.55 -8.87
N VAL A 102 14.71 -4.46 -8.55
CA VAL A 102 14.98 -3.63 -7.37
C VAL A 102 14.10 -4.11 -6.20
N ILE A 103 14.74 -4.45 -5.08
CA ILE A 103 14.07 -4.96 -3.88
C ILE A 103 14.11 -3.88 -2.79
N ILE A 104 12.95 -3.28 -2.52
CA ILE A 104 12.76 -2.29 -1.44
C ILE A 104 11.80 -2.87 -0.41
N THR A 105 12.29 -3.12 0.80
CA THR A 105 11.48 -3.67 1.91
C THR A 105 11.37 -2.73 3.09
N ASP A 106 12.21 -1.70 3.17
CA ASP A 106 12.25 -0.72 4.26
C ASP A 106 11.79 0.66 3.77
N ASP A 107 11.64 1.58 4.71
CA ASP A 107 11.35 2.99 4.42
C ASP A 107 12.29 3.53 3.33
N PHE A 108 11.75 4.38 2.47
CA PHE A 108 12.49 4.88 1.31
C PHE A 108 12.11 6.31 0.96
N LYS A 109 12.99 6.95 0.18
CA LYS A 109 12.71 8.23 -0.46
C LYS A 109 12.63 8.04 -1.97
N ALA A 110 11.68 8.70 -2.61
CA ALA A 110 11.53 8.68 -4.06
C ALA A 110 11.64 10.10 -4.64
N TYR A 111 12.37 10.21 -5.76
CA TYR A 111 12.56 11.43 -6.53
C TYR A 111 11.96 11.16 -7.92
N ILE A 112 10.69 11.52 -8.07
CA ILE A 112 9.90 11.23 -9.29
C ILE A 112 10.13 12.32 -10.36
N GLY A 113 10.30 13.57 -9.93
CA GLY A 113 10.44 14.72 -10.82
C GLY A 113 9.09 15.22 -11.29
N LYS A 114 8.91 15.40 -12.60
CA LYS A 114 7.72 16.08 -13.14
C LYS A 114 6.75 15.12 -13.81
N VAL A 115 5.47 15.43 -13.68
CA VAL A 115 4.39 14.76 -14.41
C VAL A 115 3.53 15.79 -15.14
N GLN A 116 2.85 15.35 -16.19
CA GLN A 116 1.92 16.15 -16.97
C GLN A 116 0.55 15.49 -16.98
N LEU A 117 -0.48 16.28 -16.68
CA LEU A 117 -1.89 15.89 -16.82
C LEU A 117 -2.33 16.00 -18.29
N ASP A 118 -3.44 15.36 -18.64
CA ASP A 118 -4.00 15.38 -20.00
C ASP A 118 -4.42 16.77 -20.51
N ASP A 119 -4.74 17.71 -19.61
CA ASP A 119 -5.00 19.11 -19.93
C ASP A 119 -3.72 19.95 -20.16
N GLY A 120 -2.56 19.30 -20.10
CA GLY A 120 -1.25 19.92 -20.30
C GLY A 120 -0.61 20.48 -19.02
N THR A 121 -1.33 20.53 -17.89
CA THR A 121 -0.78 21.00 -16.60
C THR A 121 0.44 20.18 -16.19
N ILE A 122 1.54 20.84 -15.88
CA ILE A 122 2.76 20.21 -15.35
C ILE A 122 2.78 20.36 -13.83
N ILE A 123 3.04 19.25 -13.14
CA ILE A 123 3.20 19.20 -11.68
C ILE A 123 4.61 18.74 -11.37
N ASP A 124 5.33 19.51 -10.56
CA ASP A 124 6.61 19.12 -9.99
C ASP A 124 6.38 18.37 -8.67
N ILE A 125 6.86 17.13 -8.59
CA ILE A 125 6.71 16.28 -7.42
C ILE A 125 7.99 16.41 -6.59
N PRO A 126 7.91 17.00 -5.37
CA PRO A 126 9.07 17.11 -4.51
C PRO A 126 9.56 15.72 -4.07
N PRO A 127 10.78 15.60 -3.50
CA PRO A 127 11.23 14.36 -2.90
C PRO A 127 10.24 13.84 -1.87
N LEU A 128 9.81 12.59 -2.03
CA LEU A 128 8.82 11.94 -1.17
C LEU A 128 9.51 11.02 -0.18
N SER A 129 9.00 10.96 1.04
CA SER A 129 9.39 9.98 2.05
C SER A 129 8.24 9.02 2.28
N PHE A 130 8.50 7.73 2.11
CA PHE A 130 7.54 6.66 2.29
C PHE A 130 7.91 5.87 3.54
N LYS A 131 6.95 5.74 4.44
CA LYS A 131 7.06 4.89 5.63
C LYS A 131 6.26 3.62 5.45
N LYS A 132 6.78 2.53 6.00
CA LYS A 132 6.07 1.26 6.06
C LYS A 132 4.96 1.31 7.11
N THR A 133 3.75 1.03 6.68
CA THR A 133 2.55 1.05 7.52
C THR A 133 1.92 -0.34 7.60
N VAL A 134 1.12 -0.54 8.65
CA VAL A 134 0.33 -1.75 8.83
C VAL A 134 -1.07 -1.38 9.31
N TYR A 135 -2.06 -1.92 8.63
CA TYR A 135 -3.45 -1.97 9.06
C TYR A 135 -3.72 -3.38 9.61
N VAL A 136 -4.31 -3.45 10.79
CA VAL A 136 -4.58 -4.70 11.49
C VAL A 136 -6.05 -4.78 11.81
N GLU A 137 -6.69 -5.85 11.35
CA GLU A 137 -8.12 -6.07 11.52
C GLU A 137 -8.36 -7.43 12.16
N ARG A 138 -9.32 -7.50 13.08
CA ARG A 138 -9.81 -8.75 13.62
C ARG A 138 -11.03 -9.19 12.85
N TYR A 139 -10.97 -10.40 12.31
CA TYR A 139 -12.11 -11.04 11.68
C TYR A 139 -12.60 -12.21 12.55
N SER A 140 -13.91 -12.36 12.69
CA SER A 140 -14.52 -13.52 13.31
C SER A 140 -15.70 -13.98 12.46
N VAL A 141 -15.61 -15.23 12.00
CA VAL A 141 -16.62 -15.85 11.12
C VAL A 141 -18.03 -15.71 11.70
N ILE A 142 -18.18 -15.75 13.02
CA ILE A 142 -19.48 -15.68 13.67
C ILE A 142 -19.96 -14.23 13.85
N SER A 143 -19.10 -13.31 14.28
CA SER A 143 -19.52 -11.90 14.43
C SER A 143 -19.88 -11.26 13.10
N ASP A 144 -19.19 -11.67 12.04
CA ASP A 144 -19.26 -11.01 10.74
C ASP A 144 -20.34 -11.66 9.84
N THR A 145 -20.73 -12.91 10.13
CA THR A 145 -21.90 -13.57 9.50
C THR A 145 -23.21 -13.23 10.22
N ILE A 146 -23.19 -13.04 11.54
CA ILE A 146 -24.40 -12.68 12.32
C ILE A 146 -24.74 -11.19 12.15
N ASN A 147 -23.74 -10.32 12.03
CA ASN A 147 -23.98 -8.93 11.65
C ASN A 147 -23.99 -8.83 10.12
N VAL A 148 -25.17 -8.74 9.51
CA VAL A 148 -25.30 -8.34 8.11
C VAL A 148 -24.71 -6.92 7.98
N GLY A 149 -23.44 -6.82 7.58
CA GLY A 149 -22.64 -5.58 7.58
C GLY A 149 -21.50 -5.52 8.61
N GLY A 150 -21.20 -6.61 9.32
CA GLY A 150 -20.07 -6.72 10.25
C GLY A 150 -18.74 -6.63 9.51
N ARG A 151 -18.23 -5.41 9.34
CA ARG A 151 -16.83 -5.17 8.96
C ARG A 151 -15.96 -5.63 10.12
N GLY A 152 -14.84 -6.27 9.81
CA GLY A 152 -13.89 -6.64 10.85
C GLY A 152 -13.49 -5.42 11.67
N LYS A 153 -13.08 -5.65 12.90
CA LYS A 153 -12.76 -4.56 13.83
C LYS A 153 -11.32 -4.13 13.61
N GLU A 154 -11.11 -2.89 13.18
CA GLU A 154 -9.77 -2.28 13.18
C GLU A 154 -9.18 -2.37 14.59
N ILE A 155 -8.02 -3.00 14.69
CA ILE A 155 -7.22 -3.12 15.92
C ILE A 155 -6.16 -2.03 15.93
N PHE A 156 -5.57 -1.73 14.78
CA PHE A 156 -4.46 -0.79 14.65
C PHE A 156 -4.32 -0.30 13.22
N SER A 157 -3.95 0.98 13.06
CA SER A 157 -3.47 1.54 11.80
C SER A 157 -2.37 2.54 12.11
N GLY A 158 -1.21 2.39 11.47
CA GLY A 158 -0.06 3.24 11.73
C GLY A 158 1.23 2.68 11.15
N THR A 159 2.38 3.19 11.61
CA THR A 159 3.68 2.67 11.16
C THR A 159 3.93 1.27 11.74
N VAL A 160 4.69 0.45 11.02
CA VAL A 160 5.11 -0.87 11.52
C VAL A 160 5.92 -0.74 12.82
N GLU A 161 6.70 0.33 12.95
CA GLU A 161 7.48 0.62 14.16
C GLU A 161 6.56 0.84 15.38
N ASP A 162 5.52 1.67 15.24
CA ASP A 162 4.57 1.95 16.31
C ASP A 162 3.77 0.69 16.70
N TYR A 163 3.37 -0.12 15.72
CA TYR A 163 2.71 -1.40 15.98
C TYR A 163 3.57 -2.34 16.82
N LYS A 164 4.87 -2.43 16.51
CA LYS A 164 5.83 -3.26 17.26
C LYS A 164 6.03 -2.74 18.68
N LYS A 165 5.99 -1.42 18.90
CA LYS A 165 6.09 -0.82 20.24
C LYS A 165 4.87 -1.13 21.11
N GLN A 166 3.66 -1.14 20.55
CA GLN A 166 2.44 -1.49 21.30
C GLN A 166 2.37 -2.95 21.73
N LYS A 167 3.10 -3.85 21.06
CA LYS A 167 3.15 -5.28 21.38
C LYS A 167 4.19 -5.66 22.44
N LYS A 168 5.08 -4.74 22.80
CA LYS A 168 6.10 -4.94 23.85
C LYS A 168 5.51 -4.60 25.21
#